data_AF-A0A924PBP0-F1
#
_entry.id   AF-A0A924PBP0-F1
#
_cell.length_a   1.000
_cell.length_b   1.000
_cell.length_c   1.000
_cell.angle_alpha   90.00
_cell.angle_beta   90.00
_cell.angle_gamma   90.00
#
_symmetry.space_group_name_H-M   'P 1'
#
loop_
_entity.id
_entity.type
_entity.pdbx_description
1 polymer ?
#
loop_
_entity_poly.entity_id
_entity_poly.type
_entity_poly.pdbx_seq_one_letter_code
_entity_poly.pdbx_strand_id
1 'polypeptide(L)'
;MNRISRFIFTLTFAASVLTAGAFTASDSARASDFVSCDPSSEFLESPDGGPTVDFCSKWNPEFTFRGHQCCAKVTPGASVERVKGKKGRRRRRVTRDRCAPDRIKGNYCDEMTAEQKQYSEDAVSGKLGDLLKLITFEMGKKGPQSYCTVNNGFIANGRRIVPTDMNRVLLRSPERCSNFGTDGMAGMIEWLGREIAVNYTYKAEFSNLHLIVGDVSAPRGGCMLGKNGRRGHASHTAGLDADIGFFNPFSNHRYENNFTKVFIPNTNWWFLKKIFKNPFACVKVIFLDRKLIARLSRVAGSDPDWANYRKFIRHVRGHDNHLHVRLGSHPGQPGCVANPMPELESVDENEAEDFSGIPGADETTGESDSDESGDPGPEE
;
A
#
# COMPACT_ATOMS: atom_id res chain seq x y z
N MET A 1 51.67 -69.25 -24.78
CA MET A 1 50.42 -70.01 -24.70
C MET A 1 50.14 -70.36 -23.24
N ASN A 2 48.97 -69.92 -22.77
CA ASN A 2 48.23 -70.26 -21.54
C ASN A 2 49.00 -70.41 -20.22
N ARG A 3 48.81 -69.42 -19.34
CA ARG A 3 49.19 -69.45 -17.94
C ARG A 3 47.97 -69.15 -17.07
N ILE A 4 47.87 -69.96 -16.02
CA ILE A 4 47.40 -69.66 -14.66
C ILE A 4 46.06 -70.30 -14.22
N SER A 5 46.27 -71.14 -13.21
CA SER A 5 45.36 -71.91 -12.37
C SER A 5 44.27 -71.11 -11.67
N ARG A 6 43.18 -71.85 -11.43
CA ARG A 6 42.14 -71.61 -10.45
C ARG A 6 42.71 -71.45 -9.03
N PHE A 7 42.29 -70.41 -8.32
CA PHE A 7 42.16 -70.42 -6.87
C PHE A 7 40.78 -69.88 -6.50
N ILE A 8 40.03 -70.72 -5.79
CA ILE A 8 38.70 -70.45 -5.26
C ILE A 8 38.91 -69.76 -3.91
N PHE A 9 38.41 -68.54 -3.77
CA PHE A 9 38.19 -67.92 -2.46
C PHE A 9 36.68 -67.66 -2.33
N THR A 10 36.05 -68.47 -1.48
CA THR A 10 34.71 -68.26 -0.94
C THR A 10 34.70 -66.98 -0.10
N LEU A 11 34.07 -65.92 -0.62
CA LEU A 11 33.74 -64.73 0.14
C LEU A 11 32.27 -64.84 0.57
N THR A 12 32.04 -65.12 1.86
CA THR A 12 30.74 -65.02 2.50
C THR A 12 30.33 -63.54 2.58
N PHE A 13 29.46 -63.10 1.66
CA PHE A 13 28.79 -61.81 1.78
C PHE A 13 27.63 -61.96 2.75
N ALA A 14 27.77 -61.39 3.96
CA ALA A 14 26.64 -61.19 4.85
C ALA A 14 25.71 -60.13 4.22
N ALA A 15 24.56 -60.57 3.74
CA ALA A 15 23.49 -59.68 3.29
C ALA A 15 22.89 -58.96 4.51
N SER A 16 23.40 -57.77 4.83
CA SER A 16 22.62 -56.80 5.60
C SER A 16 21.58 -56.19 4.68
N VAL A 17 20.35 -56.65 4.84
CA VAL A 17 19.15 -56.01 4.29
C VAL A 17 19.03 -54.65 4.95
N LEU A 18 19.55 -53.61 4.29
CA LEU A 18 19.07 -52.26 4.51
C LEU A 18 17.69 -52.21 3.85
N THR A 19 16.66 -52.28 4.69
CA THR A 19 15.29 -51.94 4.29
C THR A 19 15.32 -50.54 3.69
N ALA A 20 15.09 -50.46 2.39
CA ALA A 20 14.73 -49.23 1.72
C ALA A 20 13.43 -48.74 2.35
N GLY A 21 13.54 -47.87 3.35
CA GLY A 21 12.42 -47.07 3.81
C GLY A 21 11.94 -46.27 2.61
N ALA A 22 10.76 -46.63 2.11
CA ALA A 22 10.06 -45.86 1.09
C ALA A 22 9.92 -44.44 1.61
N PHE A 23 10.73 -43.52 1.10
CA PHE A 23 10.42 -42.10 1.19
C PHE A 23 9.20 -41.88 0.32
N THR A 24 8.03 -41.95 0.94
CA THR A 24 6.79 -41.48 0.35
C THR A 24 6.99 -40.00 0.07
N ALA A 25 7.16 -39.66 -1.21
CA ALA A 25 6.99 -38.31 -1.70
C ALA A 25 5.55 -37.88 -1.43
N SER A 26 5.34 -37.28 -0.26
CA SER A 26 4.14 -36.57 0.11
C SER A 26 4.55 -35.36 0.94
N ASP A 27 5.32 -34.48 0.31
CA ASP A 27 5.38 -33.07 0.71
C ASP A 27 5.00 -32.25 -0.51
N SER A 28 3.74 -32.46 -0.96
CA SER A 28 3.04 -31.39 -1.63
C SER A 28 2.91 -30.30 -0.59
N ALA A 29 3.78 -29.29 -0.68
CA ALA A 29 3.64 -28.04 0.01
C ALA A 29 2.21 -27.55 -0.26
N ARG A 30 1.30 -27.85 0.68
CA ARG A 30 -0.01 -27.22 0.73
C ARG A 30 0.31 -25.74 0.79
N ALA A 31 0.03 -25.05 -0.32
CA ALA A 31 -0.18 -23.62 -0.33
C ALA A 31 -0.92 -23.31 0.97
N SER A 32 -0.28 -22.53 1.84
CA SER A 32 -0.86 -22.13 3.12
C SER A 32 -2.31 -21.80 2.86
N ASP A 33 -3.22 -22.57 3.47
CA ASP A 33 -4.66 -22.39 3.30
C ASP A 33 -4.91 -20.89 3.43
N PHE A 34 -5.37 -20.28 2.33
CA PHE A 34 -5.61 -18.86 2.27
C PHE A 34 -6.46 -18.52 3.47
N VAL A 35 -5.94 -17.69 4.38
CA VAL A 35 -6.78 -17.04 5.37
C VAL A 35 -7.84 -16.33 4.52
N SER A 36 -9.10 -16.75 4.66
CA SER A 36 -10.23 -16.04 4.06
C SER A 36 -9.99 -14.55 4.27
N CYS A 37 -10.13 -13.73 3.24
CA CYS A 37 -9.92 -12.28 3.27
C CYS A 37 -10.97 -11.57 4.14
N ASP A 38 -11.15 -12.05 5.37
CA ASP A 38 -11.79 -11.39 6.48
C ASP A 38 -10.65 -11.10 7.48
N PRO A 39 -9.97 -9.98 7.25
CA PRO A 39 -10.34 -8.86 8.07
C PRO A 39 -11.23 -7.96 7.22
N SER A 40 -12.49 -7.83 7.63
CA SER A 40 -13.19 -6.55 7.54
C SER A 40 -12.14 -5.45 7.65
N SER A 41 -11.97 -4.66 6.60
CA SER A 41 -11.05 -3.55 6.76
C SER A 41 -11.58 -2.72 7.91
N GLU A 42 -10.66 -2.40 8.82
CA GLU A 42 -10.93 -1.85 10.14
C GLU A 42 -11.62 -0.47 10.11
N PHE A 43 -12.00 -0.02 8.93
CA PHE A 43 -12.94 1.08 8.76
C PHE A 43 -14.32 0.66 9.28
N LEU A 44 -14.57 0.98 10.54
CA LEU A 44 -15.92 1.11 11.04
C LEU A 44 -16.59 2.30 10.33
N GLU A 45 -17.41 2.04 9.32
CA GLU A 45 -18.61 2.87 9.19
C GLU A 45 -19.44 2.55 10.43
N SER A 46 -19.45 3.47 11.39
CA SER A 46 -20.19 3.26 12.63
C SER A 46 -21.66 2.95 12.28
N PRO A 47 -22.24 1.86 12.80
CA PRO A 47 -23.61 1.47 12.45
C PRO A 47 -24.68 2.49 12.84
N ASP A 48 -24.34 3.51 13.63
CA ASP A 48 -25.18 4.66 13.92
C ASP A 48 -24.31 5.92 14.06
N GLY A 49 -24.35 6.82 13.08
CA GLY A 49 -23.72 8.14 13.18
C GLY A 49 -22.20 8.12 13.41
N GLY A 50 -21.44 7.78 12.37
CA GLY A 50 -19.97 7.78 12.30
C GLY A 50 -19.23 8.83 13.15
N PRO A 51 -17.97 8.56 13.54
CA PRO A 51 -17.19 9.46 14.41
C PRO A 51 -17.31 10.91 13.93
N THR A 52 -17.82 11.76 14.80
CA THR A 52 -18.10 13.16 14.46
C THR A 52 -16.80 13.89 14.13
N VAL A 53 -16.90 15.00 13.40
CA VAL A 53 -15.74 15.89 13.17
C VAL A 53 -15.10 16.30 14.50
N ASP A 54 -15.90 16.46 15.56
CA ASP A 54 -15.44 16.74 16.92
C ASP A 54 -14.65 15.58 17.53
N PHE A 55 -15.11 14.34 17.34
CA PHE A 55 -14.36 13.16 17.75
C PHE A 55 -13.01 13.08 17.02
N CYS A 56 -13.02 13.24 15.70
CA CYS A 56 -11.80 13.16 14.89
C CYS A 56 -10.81 14.28 15.24
N SER A 57 -11.31 15.50 15.45
CA SER A 57 -10.49 16.66 15.83
C SER A 57 -9.91 16.54 17.24
N LYS A 58 -10.52 15.78 18.14
CA LYS A 58 -9.92 15.48 19.46
C LYS A 58 -8.59 14.73 19.33
N TRP A 59 -8.48 13.83 18.35
CA TRP A 59 -7.33 12.94 18.18
C TRP A 59 -6.39 13.36 17.02
N ASN A 60 -6.89 14.17 16.09
CA ASN A 60 -6.15 14.82 15.01
C ASN A 60 -6.48 16.32 14.94
N PRO A 61 -6.17 17.09 16.00
CA PRO A 61 -6.57 18.50 16.10
C PRO A 61 -5.96 19.34 14.99
N GLU A 62 -4.79 18.96 14.51
CA GLU A 62 -4.03 19.73 13.53
C GLU A 62 -4.66 19.69 12.14
N PHE A 63 -5.45 18.67 11.84
CA PHE A 63 -6.03 18.54 10.52
C PHE A 63 -7.16 19.52 10.27
N THR A 64 -7.94 19.90 11.30
CA THR A 64 -8.99 20.93 11.18
C THR A 64 -8.48 22.30 10.74
N PHE A 65 -7.16 22.53 10.81
CA PHE A 65 -6.52 23.75 10.36
C PHE A 65 -6.81 24.01 8.87
N ARG A 66 -7.26 25.25 8.57
CA ARG A 66 -7.45 25.77 7.20
C ARG A 66 -8.27 24.87 6.26
N GLY A 67 -9.42 24.41 6.73
CA GLY A 67 -10.35 23.62 5.91
C GLY A 67 -9.87 22.19 5.72
N HIS A 68 -9.51 21.53 6.82
CA HIS A 68 -9.11 20.12 6.81
C HIS A 68 -7.81 19.89 6.02
N GLN A 69 -6.80 20.76 6.19
CA GLN A 69 -5.51 20.64 5.51
C GLN A 69 -4.34 20.83 6.48
N CYS A 70 -3.46 19.83 6.50
CA CYS A 70 -2.16 19.90 7.18
C CYS A 70 -1.37 21.18 6.93
N CYS A 71 -1.23 21.53 5.64
CA CYS A 71 -0.62 22.77 5.20
C CYS A 71 -1.34 23.30 3.97
N ALA A 72 -1.75 24.56 4.04
CA ALA A 72 -2.38 25.26 2.93
C ALA A 72 -1.53 26.45 2.49
N LYS A 73 -1.58 26.75 1.19
CA LYS A 73 -1.03 27.99 0.66
C LYS A 73 -1.69 29.18 1.35
N VAL A 74 -0.92 30.23 1.63
CA VAL A 74 -1.51 31.50 2.10
C VAL A 74 -2.18 32.17 0.91
N THR A 75 -3.50 32.33 0.96
CA THR A 75 -4.26 33.13 -0.01
C THR A 75 -3.66 34.54 -0.07
N PRO A 76 -3.29 35.05 -1.26
CA PRO A 76 -2.76 36.41 -1.40
C PRO A 76 -3.86 37.43 -1.01
N GLY A 77 -3.90 37.83 0.26
CA GLY A 77 -4.93 38.76 0.76
C GLY A 77 -5.25 38.60 2.24
N ALA A 78 -4.99 37.43 2.84
CA ALA A 78 -5.11 37.25 4.29
C ALA A 78 -3.99 38.06 4.99
N SER A 79 -4.39 38.98 5.86
CA SER A 79 -3.59 39.99 6.54
C SER A 79 -2.21 39.49 6.99
N VAL A 80 -1.17 39.86 6.24
CA VAL A 80 0.21 39.86 6.73
C VAL A 80 0.54 41.32 7.00
N GLU A 81 0.78 41.66 8.27
CA GLU A 81 1.31 42.96 8.67
C GLU A 81 2.44 43.37 7.73
N ARG A 82 2.26 44.51 7.04
CA ARG A 82 3.29 45.10 6.20
C ARG A 82 4.39 45.63 7.12
N VAL A 83 5.41 44.82 7.40
CA VAL A 83 6.68 45.36 7.87
C VAL A 83 7.30 46.14 6.71
N LYS A 84 7.30 47.48 6.80
CA LYS A 84 7.93 48.39 5.82
C LYS A 84 9.45 48.18 5.81
N GLY A 85 9.94 47.28 4.97
CA GLY A 85 11.35 47.17 4.63
C GLY A 85 11.78 48.25 3.64
N LYS A 86 12.94 48.88 3.88
CA LYS A 86 13.54 49.91 3.04
C LYS A 86 13.66 49.49 1.56
N LYS A 87 13.46 50.47 0.69
CA LYS A 87 13.37 50.46 -0.79
C LYS A 87 14.35 49.48 -1.48
N GLY A 88 13.86 48.77 -2.51
CA GLY A 88 14.70 48.53 -3.69
C GLY A 88 14.88 47.10 -4.24
N ARG A 89 14.18 46.06 -3.77
CA ARG A 89 14.21 44.74 -4.44
C ARG A 89 12.81 44.11 -4.50
N ARG A 90 12.29 43.86 -5.71
CA ARG A 90 11.13 42.98 -5.94
C ARG A 90 11.51 41.56 -5.52
N ARG A 91 11.35 41.21 -4.25
CA ARG A 91 11.42 39.82 -3.79
C ARG A 91 10.20 39.09 -4.36
N ARG A 92 10.41 38.05 -5.17
CA ARG A 92 9.36 37.07 -5.50
C ARG A 92 8.68 36.70 -4.19
N ARG A 93 7.38 36.98 -4.09
CA ARG A 93 6.57 36.67 -2.90
C ARG A 93 6.44 35.15 -2.87
N VAL A 94 7.38 34.47 -2.20
CA VAL A 94 7.24 33.04 -1.92
C VAL A 94 6.09 32.95 -0.93
N THR A 95 4.90 32.57 -1.42
CA THR A 95 3.80 32.14 -0.56
C THR A 95 4.32 30.91 0.19
N ARG A 96 4.85 31.10 1.39
CA ARG A 96 5.18 29.98 2.27
C ARG A 96 3.87 29.32 2.66
N ASP A 97 3.78 28.01 2.46
CA ASP A 97 2.70 27.23 3.03
C ASP A 97 2.65 27.51 4.54
N ARG A 98 1.46 27.72 5.09
CA ARG A 98 1.27 27.75 6.54
C ARG A 98 0.71 26.40 6.94
N CYS A 99 1.47 25.70 7.76
CA CYS A 99 1.07 24.46 8.39
C CYS A 99 0.46 24.74 9.77
N ALA A 100 -0.31 23.79 10.30
CA ALA A 100 -0.81 23.87 11.67
C ALA A 100 0.38 24.03 12.64
N PRO A 101 0.34 25.04 13.55
CA PRO A 101 1.47 25.34 14.43
C PRO A 101 1.77 24.22 15.44
N ASP A 102 0.75 23.45 15.80
CA ASP A 102 0.81 22.52 16.94
C ASP A 102 1.56 21.21 16.64
N ARG A 103 1.87 20.93 15.38
CA ARG A 103 2.63 19.74 14.97
C ARG A 103 3.60 20.01 13.81
N ILE A 104 4.40 21.07 13.93
CA ILE A 104 5.46 21.40 12.97
C ILE A 104 6.72 20.58 13.26
N LYS A 105 6.67 19.26 13.03
CA LYS A 105 7.83 18.38 13.17
C LYS A 105 8.08 17.53 11.95
N GLY A 106 9.36 17.27 11.70
CA GLY A 106 9.83 16.37 10.63
C GLY A 106 10.04 14.93 11.11
N ASN A 107 9.96 14.68 12.41
CA ASN A 107 10.18 13.39 13.07
C ASN A 107 9.03 13.16 14.08
N TYR A 108 8.45 11.96 14.08
CA TYR A 108 7.29 11.56 14.90
C TYR A 108 7.64 10.47 15.94
N CYS A 109 8.91 10.09 16.09
CA CYS A 109 9.33 8.99 16.96
C CYS A 109 9.01 9.23 18.45
N ASP A 110 8.91 10.49 18.86
CA ASP A 110 8.51 10.91 20.20
C ASP A 110 7.04 10.58 20.52
N GLU A 111 6.21 10.34 19.49
CA GLU A 111 4.78 10.01 19.65
C GLU A 111 4.52 8.53 19.87
N MET A 112 5.54 7.67 19.75
CA MET A 112 5.35 6.24 19.98
C MET A 112 4.90 5.97 21.41
N THR A 113 3.85 5.14 21.55
CA THR A 113 3.46 4.60 22.86
C THR A 113 4.55 3.68 23.42
N ALA A 114 4.48 3.34 24.71
CA ALA A 114 5.41 2.40 25.32
C ALA A 114 5.37 1.02 24.62
N GLU A 115 4.17 0.58 24.25
CA GLU A 115 3.94 -0.68 23.55
C GLU A 115 4.53 -0.66 22.14
N GLN A 116 4.38 0.46 21.40
CA GLN A 116 4.98 0.63 20.08
C GLN A 116 6.51 0.64 20.13
N LYS A 117 7.10 1.27 21.17
CA LYS A 117 8.54 1.25 21.41
C LYS A 117 9.03 -0.17 21.69
N GLN A 118 8.39 -0.86 22.64
CA GLN A 118 8.76 -2.23 22.99
C GLN A 118 8.64 -3.18 21.80
N TYR A 119 7.54 -3.12 21.04
CA TYR A 119 7.38 -3.90 19.81
C TYR A 119 8.50 -3.61 18.81
N SER A 120 8.86 -2.33 18.62
CA SER A 120 9.92 -1.95 17.70
C SER A 120 11.28 -2.53 18.11
N GLU A 121 11.62 -2.46 19.39
CA GLU A 121 12.88 -2.97 19.94
C GLU A 121 12.93 -4.51 19.85
N ASP A 122 11.83 -5.18 20.21
CA ASP A 122 11.74 -6.64 20.14
C ASP A 122 11.77 -7.15 18.68
N ALA A 123 11.18 -6.41 17.75
CA ALA A 123 11.21 -6.74 16.32
C ALA A 123 12.62 -6.59 15.73
N VAL A 124 13.28 -5.45 16.00
CA VAL A 124 14.63 -5.16 15.49
C VAL A 124 15.67 -6.11 16.08
N SER A 125 15.52 -6.49 17.35
CA SER A 125 16.41 -7.46 18.00
C SER A 125 16.17 -8.91 17.57
N GLY A 126 15.11 -9.17 16.78
CA GLY A 126 14.72 -10.52 16.38
C GLY A 126 14.01 -11.33 17.47
N LYS A 127 13.76 -10.75 18.64
CA LYS A 127 13.09 -11.40 19.78
C LYS A 127 11.68 -11.88 19.46
N LEU A 128 10.98 -11.19 18.55
CA LEU A 128 9.63 -11.56 18.10
C LEU A 128 9.59 -12.75 17.12
N GLY A 129 10.74 -13.21 16.61
CA GLY A 129 10.81 -14.28 15.63
C GLY A 129 10.22 -13.86 14.27
N ASP A 130 9.34 -14.69 13.71
CA ASP A 130 8.73 -14.45 12.39
C ASP A 130 7.63 -13.38 12.48
N LEU A 131 7.95 -12.16 12.08
CA LEU A 131 7.02 -11.02 12.12
C LEU A 131 5.74 -11.23 11.32
N LEU A 132 5.80 -11.91 10.17
CA LEU A 132 4.60 -12.16 9.38
C LEU A 132 3.64 -13.09 10.14
N LYS A 133 4.17 -14.17 10.75
CA LYS A 133 3.36 -15.08 11.59
C LYS A 133 2.77 -14.36 12.80
N LEU A 134 3.54 -13.49 13.44
CA LEU A 134 3.07 -12.68 14.56
C LEU A 134 1.92 -11.76 14.12
N ILE A 135 2.09 -11.04 13.00
CA ILE A 135 1.06 -10.15 12.44
C ILE A 135 -0.20 -10.96 12.12
N THR A 136 -0.08 -12.09 11.41
CA THR A 136 -1.21 -12.97 11.13
C THR A 136 -1.94 -13.41 12.40
N PHE A 137 -1.19 -13.76 13.44
CA PHE A 137 -1.77 -14.20 14.71
C PHE A 137 -2.45 -13.07 15.49
N GLU A 138 -1.92 -11.85 15.44
CA GLU A 138 -2.43 -10.72 16.22
C GLU A 138 -3.51 -9.90 15.50
N MET A 139 -3.63 -10.06 14.18
CA MET A 139 -4.54 -9.30 13.32
C MET A 139 -5.96 -9.26 13.90
N GLY A 140 -6.52 -8.06 14.03
CA GLY A 140 -7.86 -7.81 14.55
C GLY A 140 -8.03 -7.98 16.07
N LYS A 141 -7.08 -8.59 16.80
CA LYS A 141 -7.24 -8.85 18.25
C LYS A 141 -7.29 -7.59 19.12
N LYS A 142 -6.72 -6.48 18.63
CA LYS A 142 -6.71 -5.17 19.33
C LYS A 142 -7.93 -4.31 18.97
N GLY A 143 -8.88 -4.85 18.21
CA GLY A 143 -9.98 -4.09 17.63
C GLY A 143 -9.51 -3.20 16.48
N PRO A 144 -10.39 -2.28 16.02
CA PRO A 144 -10.07 -1.35 14.93
C PRO A 144 -8.89 -0.45 15.28
N GLN A 145 -7.94 -0.27 14.36
CA GLN A 145 -6.80 0.64 14.51
C GLN A 145 -7.02 1.95 13.75
N SER A 146 -7.68 1.93 12.60
CA SER A 146 -7.96 3.13 11.79
C SER A 146 -9.26 3.81 12.20
N TYR A 147 -9.22 5.11 12.48
CA TYR A 147 -10.40 5.91 12.84
C TYR A 147 -10.56 7.13 11.94
N CYS A 148 -11.83 7.50 11.70
CA CYS A 148 -12.23 8.60 10.83
C CYS A 148 -11.80 8.35 9.38
N THR A 149 -11.32 9.37 8.66
CA THR A 149 -10.98 9.26 7.23
C THR A 149 -9.48 9.23 6.99
N VAL A 150 -9.06 8.73 5.83
CA VAL A 150 -7.65 8.72 5.40
C VAL A 150 -6.99 10.11 5.39
N ASN A 151 -7.81 11.15 5.24
CA ASN A 151 -7.36 12.53 5.27
C ASN A 151 -7.54 13.15 6.66
N ASN A 152 -8.65 12.90 7.37
CA ASN A 152 -8.92 13.50 8.68
C ASN A 152 -9.03 12.44 9.79
N GLY A 153 -7.99 11.62 9.94
CA GLY A 153 -8.03 10.48 10.86
C GLY A 153 -6.82 10.33 11.75
N PHE A 154 -6.82 9.24 12.48
CA PHE A 154 -5.75 8.84 13.38
C PHE A 154 -5.68 7.32 13.42
N ILE A 155 -4.56 6.81 13.92
CA ILE A 155 -4.38 5.39 14.16
C ILE A 155 -4.22 5.13 15.66
N ALA A 156 -4.99 4.18 16.18
CA ALA A 156 -4.82 3.62 17.50
C ALA A 156 -4.04 2.31 17.40
N ASN A 157 -3.09 2.08 18.31
CA ASN A 157 -2.29 0.85 18.33
C ASN A 157 -1.58 0.53 17.01
N GLY A 158 -1.21 1.55 16.22
CA GLY A 158 -0.58 1.36 14.91
C GLY A 158 0.69 0.53 15.00
N ARG A 159 0.86 -0.42 14.08
CA ARG A 159 2.02 -1.30 14.05
C ARG A 159 3.14 -0.68 13.22
N ARG A 160 4.35 -0.72 13.76
CA ARG A 160 5.54 -0.29 13.04
C ARG A 160 5.92 -1.33 11.99
N ILE A 161 6.20 -0.88 10.76
CA ILE A 161 6.83 -1.70 9.74
C ILE A 161 8.33 -1.76 10.02
N VAL A 162 8.89 -2.97 10.16
CA VAL A 162 10.29 -3.19 10.56
C VAL A 162 11.03 -3.89 9.43
N PRO A 163 12.09 -3.28 8.87
CA PRO A 163 13.01 -3.95 7.94
C PRO A 163 13.61 -5.21 8.53
N THR A 164 13.57 -6.31 7.78
CA THR A 164 14.24 -7.57 8.10
C THR A 164 14.84 -8.17 6.83
N ASP A 165 15.80 -9.08 6.99
CA ASP A 165 16.36 -9.80 5.85
C ASP A 165 15.32 -10.64 5.10
N MET A 166 14.29 -11.12 5.82
CA MET A 166 13.20 -11.91 5.23
C MET A 166 12.29 -11.08 4.33
N ASN A 167 11.95 -9.86 4.75
CA ASN A 167 11.03 -9.00 3.99
C ASN A 167 11.75 -8.09 2.98
N ARG A 168 13.08 -7.93 3.05
CA ARG A 168 13.84 -7.04 2.17
C ARG A 168 13.30 -5.61 2.10
N VAL A 169 12.55 -5.17 3.11
CA VAL A 169 11.99 -3.82 3.18
C VAL A 169 13.13 -2.84 3.44
N LEU A 170 13.11 -1.72 2.72
CA LEU A 170 14.02 -0.61 2.95
C LEU A 170 13.22 0.67 3.14
N LEU A 171 13.31 1.26 4.33
CA LEU A 171 12.59 2.50 4.65
C LEU A 171 13.31 3.70 4.03
N ARG A 172 12.56 4.56 3.36
CA ARG A 172 13.09 5.77 2.70
C ARG A 172 13.53 6.86 3.66
N SER A 173 12.88 6.98 4.80
CA SER A 173 13.17 8.02 5.81
C SER A 173 12.87 7.48 7.21
N PRO A 174 13.59 6.43 7.66
CA PRO A 174 13.34 5.76 8.93
C PRO A 174 13.41 6.72 10.14
N GLU A 175 14.23 7.76 10.04
CA GLU A 175 14.39 8.79 11.07
C GLU A 175 13.13 9.61 11.32
N ARG A 176 12.15 9.58 10.40
CA ARG A 176 10.90 10.31 10.56
C ARG A 176 9.88 9.57 11.40
N CYS A 177 10.02 8.26 11.59
CA CYS A 177 8.99 7.40 12.18
C CYS A 177 7.61 7.55 11.49
N SER A 178 7.61 7.59 10.15
CA SER A 178 6.40 7.63 9.31
C SER A 178 5.97 6.25 8.80
N ASN A 179 6.50 5.18 9.38
CA ASN A 179 6.35 3.79 8.94
C ASN A 179 5.40 3.00 9.87
N PHE A 180 4.30 3.61 10.32
CA PHE A 180 3.27 2.97 11.13
C PHE A 180 2.01 2.79 10.29
N GLY A 181 1.31 1.66 10.43
CA GLY A 181 0.06 1.40 9.75
C GLY A 181 -0.85 0.48 10.56
N THR A 182 -2.03 0.18 10.04
CA THR A 182 -2.86 -0.90 10.60
C THR A 182 -2.13 -2.24 10.46
N ASP A 183 -2.61 -3.27 11.15
CA ASP A 183 -2.07 -4.62 11.06
C ASP A 183 -2.22 -5.15 9.63
N GLY A 184 -3.31 -4.80 8.95
CA GLY A 184 -3.50 -5.07 7.52
C GLY A 184 -2.42 -4.40 6.64
N MET A 185 -2.10 -3.13 6.89
CA MET A 185 -1.03 -2.43 6.17
C MET A 185 0.35 -3.03 6.43
N ALA A 186 0.68 -3.29 7.70
CA ALA A 186 1.96 -3.88 8.08
C ALA A 186 2.11 -5.31 7.50
N GLY A 187 1.05 -6.11 7.57
CA GLY A 187 1.00 -7.44 6.98
C GLY A 187 1.13 -7.41 5.45
N MET A 188 0.47 -6.46 4.79
CA MET A 188 0.58 -6.28 3.33
C MET A 188 2.05 -6.04 2.93
N ILE A 189 2.72 -5.11 3.59
CA ILE A 189 4.11 -4.73 3.28
C ILE A 189 5.09 -5.85 3.61
N GLU A 190 4.94 -6.50 4.78
CA GLU A 190 5.74 -7.66 5.17
C GLU A 190 5.63 -8.79 4.14
N TRP A 191 4.41 -9.11 3.71
CA TRP A 191 4.15 -10.14 2.71
C TRP A 191 4.70 -9.77 1.33
N LEU A 192 4.49 -8.53 0.86
CA LEU A 192 5.03 -8.07 -0.43
C LEU A 192 6.55 -8.16 -0.48
N GLY A 193 7.20 -7.80 0.63
CA GLY A 193 8.64 -7.90 0.80
C GLY A 193 9.15 -9.33 0.64
N ARG A 194 8.46 -10.29 1.27
CA ARG A 194 8.76 -11.72 1.15
C ARG A 194 8.48 -12.28 -0.24
N GLU A 195 7.42 -11.83 -0.91
CA GLU A 195 7.14 -12.21 -2.29
C GLU A 195 8.27 -11.79 -3.23
N ILE A 196 8.84 -10.59 -3.03
CA ILE A 196 10.05 -10.16 -3.74
C ILE A 196 11.21 -11.08 -3.38
N ALA A 197 11.40 -11.35 -2.09
CA ALA A 197 12.50 -12.20 -1.61
C ALA A 197 12.46 -13.60 -2.22
N VAL A 198 11.28 -14.20 -2.41
CA VAL A 198 11.08 -15.55 -2.98
C VAL A 198 11.16 -15.55 -4.52
N ASN A 199 10.57 -14.56 -5.19
CA ASN A 199 10.51 -14.56 -6.66
C ASN A 199 11.78 -13.99 -7.31
N TYR A 200 12.64 -13.30 -6.55
CA TYR A 200 13.87 -12.65 -7.03
C TYR A 200 15.12 -13.08 -6.23
N THR A 201 15.19 -14.34 -5.79
CA THR A 201 16.28 -14.83 -4.91
C THR A 201 17.52 -15.35 -5.66
N TYR A 202 17.33 -15.97 -6.83
CA TYR A 202 18.33 -16.94 -7.35
C TYR A 202 19.43 -16.36 -8.23
N LYS A 203 19.34 -15.08 -8.60
CA LYS A 203 20.39 -14.43 -9.38
C LYS A 203 21.12 -13.42 -8.50
N ALA A 204 22.45 -13.49 -8.51
CA ALA A 204 23.31 -12.56 -7.77
C ALA A 204 22.97 -11.08 -8.07
N GLU A 205 22.49 -10.79 -9.29
CA GLU A 205 22.06 -9.46 -9.72
C GLU A 205 20.83 -8.91 -8.96
N PHE A 206 20.06 -9.76 -8.28
CA PHE A 206 18.89 -9.37 -7.47
C PHE A 206 19.12 -9.46 -5.95
N SER A 207 20.36 -9.69 -5.52
CA SER A 207 20.71 -9.75 -4.09
C SER A 207 20.41 -8.44 -3.34
N ASN A 208 20.53 -7.30 -4.02
CA ASN A 208 20.27 -5.96 -3.46
C ASN A 208 18.90 -5.38 -3.84
N LEU A 209 17.96 -6.24 -4.23
CA LEU A 209 16.60 -5.80 -4.59
C LEU A 209 15.74 -5.66 -3.33
N HIS A 210 15.32 -4.43 -3.04
CA HIS A 210 14.52 -4.09 -1.87
C HIS A 210 13.12 -3.60 -2.23
N LEU A 211 12.17 -3.83 -1.30
CA LEU A 211 10.89 -3.13 -1.29
C LEU A 211 11.09 -1.77 -0.62
N ILE A 212 11.18 -0.70 -1.41
CA ILE A 212 11.36 0.65 -0.85
C ILE A 212 10.01 1.18 -0.35
N VAL A 213 9.91 1.45 0.94
CA VAL A 213 8.69 1.97 1.59
C VAL A 213 8.94 3.40 2.06
N GLY A 214 8.05 4.30 1.65
CA GLY A 214 8.04 5.72 2.01
C GLY A 214 7.21 6.01 3.24
N ASP A 215 6.44 7.10 3.18
CA ASP A 215 5.53 7.49 4.25
C ASP A 215 4.31 6.52 4.27
N VAL A 216 3.89 6.12 5.46
CA VAL A 216 2.71 5.29 5.73
C VAL A 216 1.78 6.04 6.67
N SER A 217 2.21 6.25 7.91
CA SER A 217 1.57 7.11 8.90
C SER A 217 2.53 7.33 10.08
N ALA A 218 2.35 8.42 10.82
CA ALA A 218 3.01 8.63 12.11
C ALA A 218 2.47 7.64 13.17
N PRO A 219 3.13 7.48 14.34
CA PRO A 219 2.75 6.47 15.34
C PRO A 219 1.30 6.57 15.85
N ARG A 220 0.78 7.81 15.97
CA ARG A 220 -0.62 8.10 16.29
C ARG A 220 -1.46 8.53 15.07
N GLY A 221 -0.86 8.53 13.89
CA GLY A 221 -1.51 9.02 12.67
C GLY A 221 -1.64 10.53 12.65
N GLY A 222 -2.74 11.04 12.13
CA GLY A 222 -2.99 12.47 11.99
C GLY A 222 -2.04 13.16 11.02
N CYS A 223 -2.06 14.49 11.08
CA CYS A 223 -1.34 15.31 10.12
C CYS A 223 0.18 15.05 10.04
N MET A 224 0.67 14.77 8.83
CA MET A 224 2.09 14.62 8.53
C MET A 224 2.61 15.74 7.62
N LEU A 225 3.80 16.24 7.92
CA LEU A 225 4.50 17.28 7.16
C LEU A 225 5.53 16.68 6.23
N GLY A 226 5.70 17.29 5.05
CA GLY A 226 6.78 16.94 4.15
C GLY A 226 8.15 17.33 4.72
N LYS A 227 9.23 16.83 4.10
CA LYS A 227 10.60 17.18 4.49
C LYS A 227 10.79 18.70 4.58
N ASN A 228 11.49 19.15 5.61
CA ASN A 228 11.77 20.55 5.91
C ASN A 228 10.51 21.41 6.17
N GLY A 229 9.46 20.83 6.77
CA GLY A 229 8.23 21.54 7.14
C GLY A 229 7.44 22.05 5.93
N ARG A 230 7.60 21.40 4.77
CA ARG A 230 6.83 21.68 3.55
C ARG A 230 5.44 21.04 3.68
N ARG A 231 4.53 21.44 2.78
CA ARG A 231 3.24 20.75 2.60
C ARG A 231 3.46 19.24 2.58
N GLY A 232 2.85 18.55 3.53
CA GLY A 232 2.86 17.10 3.61
C GLY A 232 1.75 16.47 2.78
N HIS A 233 1.54 15.17 2.97
CA HIS A 233 0.53 14.42 2.25
C HIS A 233 -0.87 14.88 2.71
N ALA A 234 -1.83 14.89 1.78
CA ALA A 234 -3.22 15.19 2.12
C ALA A 234 -3.88 14.05 2.92
N SER A 235 -3.31 12.84 2.79
CA SER A 235 -3.73 11.57 3.37
C SER A 235 -2.68 11.04 4.37
N HIS A 236 -2.57 9.71 4.57
CA HIS A 236 -1.64 9.07 5.52
C HIS A 236 -1.97 9.32 7.01
N THR A 237 -3.18 9.78 7.31
CA THR A 237 -3.53 10.12 8.69
C THR A 237 -4.08 8.94 9.48
N ALA A 238 -4.58 7.90 8.81
CA ALA A 238 -5.26 6.76 9.44
C ALA A 238 -4.49 5.43 9.32
N GLY A 239 -3.26 5.45 8.81
CA GLY A 239 -2.44 4.24 8.62
C GLY A 239 -2.96 3.26 7.57
N LEU A 240 -3.79 3.75 6.63
CA LEU A 240 -4.34 3.00 5.50
C LEU A 240 -3.67 3.37 4.16
N ASP A 241 -2.76 4.33 4.15
CA ASP A 241 -2.01 4.77 2.97
C ASP A 241 -0.55 4.39 3.08
N ALA A 242 0.10 4.02 1.97
CA ALA A 242 1.53 3.77 1.91
C ALA A 242 2.12 4.21 0.57
N ASP A 243 3.20 4.98 0.64
CA ASP A 243 4.05 5.25 -0.52
C ASP A 243 4.99 4.08 -0.75
N ILE A 244 4.89 3.43 -1.90
CA ILE A 244 5.74 2.30 -2.27
C ILE A 244 6.53 2.66 -3.52
N GLY A 245 7.86 2.52 -3.46
CA GLY A 245 8.75 2.78 -4.59
C GLY A 245 8.47 1.85 -5.77
N PHE A 246 8.73 2.30 -6.99
CA PHE A 246 8.62 1.43 -8.16
C PHE A 246 9.51 0.23 -8.03
N PHE A 247 8.96 -0.93 -8.38
CA PHE A 247 9.72 -2.16 -8.37
C PHE A 247 10.65 -2.18 -9.59
N ASN A 248 11.96 -2.04 -9.32
CA ASN A 248 12.99 -1.91 -10.34
C ASN A 248 14.20 -2.81 -10.02
N PRO A 249 14.28 -4.00 -10.64
CA PRO A 249 15.37 -4.95 -10.41
C PRO A 249 16.72 -4.50 -11.02
N PHE A 250 16.73 -3.43 -11.83
CA PHE A 250 17.93 -2.89 -12.48
C PHE A 250 18.31 -1.51 -11.93
N SER A 251 17.80 -1.16 -10.75
CA SER A 251 18.09 0.11 -10.09
C SER A 251 19.59 0.23 -9.81
N ASN A 252 20.24 1.22 -10.40
CA ASN A 252 21.64 1.53 -10.11
C ASN A 252 21.68 2.40 -8.84
N HIS A 253 22.29 1.86 -7.78
CA HIS A 253 22.21 2.22 -6.34
C HIS A 253 22.60 3.65 -5.91
N ARG A 254 22.51 4.66 -6.78
CA ARG A 254 22.92 6.04 -6.45
C ARG A 254 22.15 6.68 -5.27
N TYR A 255 21.01 6.11 -4.87
CA TYR A 255 20.26 6.45 -3.66
C TYR A 255 19.57 5.20 -3.13
N GLU A 256 20.27 4.41 -2.30
CA GLU A 256 19.85 3.06 -1.89
C GLU A 256 18.42 3.01 -1.34
N ASN A 257 18.01 4.00 -0.54
CA ASN A 257 16.68 4.06 0.07
C ASN A 257 15.74 5.12 -0.54
N ASN A 258 15.98 5.63 -1.74
CA ASN A 258 15.11 6.66 -2.33
C ASN A 258 14.29 6.14 -3.51
N PHE A 259 13.17 6.81 -3.77
CA PHE A 259 12.33 6.49 -4.92
C PHE A 259 13.01 6.85 -6.24
N THR A 260 12.83 5.99 -7.24
CA THR A 260 13.34 6.17 -8.60
C THR A 260 12.22 6.59 -9.54
N LYS A 261 12.54 7.43 -10.53
CA LYS A 261 11.63 7.72 -11.66
C LYS A 261 11.68 6.64 -12.75
N VAL A 262 12.59 5.68 -12.62
CA VAL A 262 12.72 4.58 -13.57
C VAL A 262 11.60 3.58 -13.31
N PHE A 263 10.53 3.70 -14.09
CA PHE A 263 9.40 2.79 -14.07
C PHE A 263 9.56 1.73 -15.17
N ILE A 264 9.55 0.45 -14.80
CA ILE A 264 9.61 -0.68 -15.74
C ILE A 264 8.22 -1.32 -15.81
N PRO A 265 7.47 -1.17 -16.92
CA PRO A 265 6.06 -1.55 -16.94
C PRO A 265 5.78 -3.02 -16.65
N ASN A 266 6.53 -3.96 -17.26
CA ASN A 266 6.32 -5.40 -17.04
C ASN A 266 6.52 -5.79 -15.57
N THR A 267 7.61 -5.32 -14.97
CA THR A 267 7.95 -5.63 -13.58
C THR A 267 6.96 -4.99 -12.61
N ASN A 268 6.52 -3.75 -12.88
CA ASN A 268 5.53 -3.08 -12.04
C ASN A 268 4.12 -3.65 -12.26
N TRP A 269 3.79 -4.20 -13.43
CA TRP A 269 2.53 -4.92 -13.61
C TRP A 269 2.48 -6.21 -12.78
N TRP A 270 3.56 -7.00 -12.78
CA TRP A 270 3.69 -8.14 -11.87
C TRP A 270 3.52 -7.71 -10.40
N PHE A 271 4.17 -6.61 -10.02
CA PHE A 271 4.11 -6.10 -8.66
C PHE A 271 2.71 -5.63 -8.27
N LEU A 272 2.02 -4.89 -9.14
CA LEU A 272 0.63 -4.47 -8.93
C LEU A 272 -0.30 -5.68 -8.73
N LYS A 273 -0.12 -6.76 -9.50
CA LYS A 273 -0.89 -7.99 -9.29
C LYS A 273 -0.66 -8.58 -7.89
N LYS A 274 0.57 -8.52 -7.36
CA LYS A 274 0.86 -8.94 -5.99
C LYS A 274 0.19 -8.01 -4.97
N ILE A 275 0.18 -6.70 -5.19
CA ILE A 275 -0.52 -5.74 -4.34
C ILE A 275 -2.03 -6.02 -4.31
N PHE A 276 -2.67 -6.23 -5.47
CA PHE A 276 -4.11 -6.51 -5.54
C PHE A 276 -4.52 -7.90 -5.03
N LYS A 277 -3.63 -8.89 -5.08
CA LYS A 277 -3.86 -10.26 -4.56
C LYS A 277 -3.35 -10.45 -3.13
N ASN A 278 -3.06 -9.36 -2.42
CA ASN A 278 -2.50 -9.43 -1.08
C ASN A 278 -3.50 -10.06 -0.09
N PRO A 279 -3.06 -11.01 0.76
CA PRO A 279 -3.98 -11.70 1.67
C PRO A 279 -4.28 -10.93 2.97
N PHE A 280 -3.56 -9.84 3.27
CA PHE A 280 -3.68 -9.11 4.53
C PHE A 280 -4.58 -7.87 4.44
N ALA A 281 -4.80 -7.34 3.23
CA ALA A 281 -5.62 -6.15 3.06
C ALA A 281 -6.19 -6.01 1.66
N CYS A 282 -7.40 -5.44 1.58
CA CYS A 282 -8.01 -5.00 0.33
C CYS A 282 -7.50 -3.63 -0.09
N VAL A 283 -7.10 -3.52 -1.35
CA VAL A 283 -6.65 -2.28 -1.97
C VAL A 283 -7.86 -1.52 -2.51
N LYS A 284 -8.13 -0.34 -1.96
CA LYS A 284 -9.20 0.58 -2.41
C LYS A 284 -8.80 1.29 -3.69
N VAL A 285 -7.57 1.81 -3.74
CA VAL A 285 -7.07 2.58 -4.88
C VAL A 285 -5.55 2.65 -4.86
N ILE A 286 -4.94 2.72 -6.03
CA ILE A 286 -3.53 3.05 -6.21
C ILE A 286 -3.43 4.34 -7.05
N PHE A 287 -2.77 5.37 -6.52
CA PHE A 287 -2.51 6.60 -7.27
C PHE A 287 -1.18 6.54 -8.01
N LEU A 288 -1.21 7.03 -9.25
CA LEU A 288 -0.07 7.04 -10.16
C LEU A 288 -0.14 8.21 -11.15
N ASP A 289 0.99 8.63 -11.70
CA ASP A 289 0.97 9.59 -12.81
C ASP A 289 0.33 8.98 -14.08
N ARG A 290 -0.48 9.79 -14.78
CA ARG A 290 -1.21 9.41 -16.00
C ARG A 290 -0.30 8.80 -17.06
N LYS A 291 0.93 9.30 -17.20
CA LYS A 291 1.91 8.76 -18.16
C LYS A 291 2.32 7.33 -17.83
N LEU A 292 2.40 6.98 -16.54
CA LEU A 292 2.77 5.64 -16.10
C LEU A 292 1.60 4.68 -16.23
N ILE A 293 0.37 5.12 -15.96
CA ILE A 293 -0.86 4.35 -16.25
C ILE A 293 -0.93 3.99 -17.75
N ALA A 294 -0.63 4.95 -18.64
CA ALA A 294 -0.60 4.70 -20.08
C ALA A 294 0.55 3.75 -20.50
N ARG A 295 1.62 3.65 -19.73
CA ARG A 295 2.70 2.68 -19.96
C ARG A 295 2.32 1.28 -19.45
N LEU A 296 1.61 1.20 -18.33
CA LEU A 296 1.05 -0.05 -17.81
C LEU A 296 0.04 -0.65 -18.78
N SER A 297 -0.87 0.16 -19.34
CA SER A 297 -1.91 -0.34 -20.25
C SER A 297 -1.34 -1.03 -21.49
N ARG A 298 -0.19 -0.58 -22.00
CA ARG A 298 0.47 -1.20 -23.16
C ARG A 298 1.00 -2.61 -22.90
N VAL A 299 1.33 -2.94 -21.65
CA VAL A 299 1.88 -4.25 -21.28
C VAL A 299 0.87 -5.15 -20.59
N ALA A 300 -0.11 -4.54 -19.91
CA ALA A 300 -1.13 -5.25 -19.15
C ALA A 300 -2.44 -5.40 -19.93
N GLY A 301 -2.66 -4.65 -21.02
CA GLY A 301 -3.96 -4.58 -21.69
C GLY A 301 -4.53 -5.91 -22.17
N SER A 302 -3.69 -6.90 -22.46
CA SER A 302 -4.09 -8.26 -22.83
C SER A 302 -4.15 -9.26 -21.66
N ASP A 303 -3.70 -8.87 -20.46
CA ASP A 303 -3.79 -9.68 -19.25
C ASP A 303 -5.22 -9.59 -18.68
N PRO A 304 -5.93 -10.71 -18.45
CA PRO A 304 -7.30 -10.68 -17.89
C PRO A 304 -7.40 -9.94 -16.55
N ASP A 305 -6.33 -9.95 -15.74
CA ASP A 305 -6.27 -9.21 -14.47
C ASP A 305 -6.38 -7.69 -14.69
N TRP A 306 -6.01 -7.17 -15.86
CA TRP A 306 -6.04 -5.73 -16.15
C TRP A 306 -7.45 -5.17 -16.14
N ALA A 307 -8.42 -5.85 -16.76
CA ALA A 307 -9.82 -5.42 -16.75
C ALA A 307 -10.36 -5.32 -15.31
N ASN A 308 -9.92 -6.21 -14.42
CA ASN A 308 -10.32 -6.25 -13.03
C ASN A 308 -9.67 -5.14 -12.20
N TYR A 309 -8.38 -4.87 -12.40
CA TYR A 309 -7.60 -3.96 -11.54
C TYR A 309 -7.53 -2.52 -12.03
N ARG A 310 -7.64 -2.27 -13.34
CA ARG A 310 -7.46 -0.93 -13.92
C ARG A 310 -8.42 0.11 -13.34
N LYS A 311 -9.64 -0.28 -12.95
CA LYS A 311 -10.61 0.64 -12.33
C LYS A 311 -10.12 1.23 -11.00
N PHE A 312 -9.20 0.55 -10.31
CA PHE A 312 -8.60 0.95 -9.03
C PHE A 312 -7.27 1.68 -9.18
N ILE A 313 -6.78 1.90 -10.40
CA ILE A 313 -5.56 2.68 -10.65
C ILE A 313 -5.98 4.06 -11.16
N ARG A 314 -5.73 5.10 -10.36
CA ARG A 314 -6.26 6.45 -10.60
C ARG A 314 -5.13 7.46 -10.73
N HIS A 315 -5.36 8.48 -11.56
CA HIS A 315 -4.38 9.54 -11.74
C HIS A 315 -4.43 10.52 -10.57
N VAL A 316 -3.29 10.78 -9.94
CA VAL A 316 -3.07 11.98 -9.13
C VAL A 316 -1.68 12.53 -9.45
N ARG A 317 -1.57 13.85 -9.65
CA ARG A 317 -0.31 14.52 -9.97
C ARG A 317 0.70 14.36 -8.82
N GLY A 318 1.97 14.14 -9.16
CA GLY A 318 3.06 14.00 -8.18
C GLY A 318 3.46 12.54 -7.90
N HIS A 319 2.67 11.58 -8.33
CA HIS A 319 2.93 10.14 -8.24
C HIS A 319 3.76 9.62 -9.42
N ASP A 320 4.87 10.29 -9.73
CA ASP A 320 5.74 9.98 -10.88
C ASP A 320 7.01 9.18 -10.53
N ASN A 321 7.16 8.83 -9.25
CA ASN A 321 8.29 8.03 -8.73
C ASN A 321 7.88 6.98 -7.66
N HIS A 322 6.60 6.88 -7.32
CA HIS A 322 6.07 5.91 -6.36
C HIS A 322 4.62 5.55 -6.70
N LEU A 323 4.17 4.42 -6.16
CA LEU A 323 2.79 4.01 -6.06
C LEU A 323 2.28 4.51 -4.71
N HIS A 324 1.22 5.32 -4.68
CA HIS A 324 0.50 5.57 -3.43
C HIS A 324 -0.60 4.52 -3.31
N VAL A 325 -0.50 3.62 -2.34
CA VAL A 325 -1.44 2.51 -2.13
C VAL A 325 -2.35 2.84 -0.96
N ARG A 326 -3.67 2.80 -1.19
CA ARG A 326 -4.69 3.00 -0.15
C ARG A 326 -5.48 1.71 0.07
N LEU A 327 -5.64 1.35 1.34
CA LEU A 327 -6.53 0.26 1.79
C LEU A 327 -7.96 0.78 2.03
N GLY A 328 -8.97 -0.10 2.03
CA GLY A 328 -10.37 0.31 2.27
C GLY A 328 -11.28 -0.77 2.83
N SER A 329 -12.43 -0.32 3.36
CA SER A 329 -13.39 -0.94 4.30
C SER A 329 -13.98 -2.30 3.92
N HIS A 330 -14.03 -2.62 2.63
CA HIS A 330 -14.77 -3.80 2.17
C HIS A 330 -13.83 -5.01 2.06
N PRO A 331 -14.04 -6.09 2.82
CA PRO A 331 -13.38 -7.36 2.57
C PRO A 331 -13.82 -7.87 1.19
N GLY A 332 -12.88 -8.47 0.46
CA GLY A 332 -13.20 -8.99 -0.85
C GLY A 332 -12.14 -9.96 -1.35
N GLN A 333 -12.61 -10.89 -2.16
CA GLN A 333 -11.79 -11.77 -2.98
C GLN A 333 -10.93 -10.96 -3.98
N PRO A 334 -10.03 -11.59 -4.76
CA PRO A 334 -9.20 -10.88 -5.75
C PRO A 334 -10.03 -9.88 -6.57
N GLY A 335 -9.75 -8.58 -6.39
CA GLY A 335 -10.62 -7.51 -6.93
C GLY A 335 -11.76 -7.08 -6.00
N CYS A 336 -11.51 -6.94 -4.69
CA CYS A 336 -12.46 -6.44 -3.69
C CYS A 336 -13.28 -5.25 -4.25
N VAL A 337 -14.61 -5.34 -4.19
CA VAL A 337 -15.51 -4.34 -4.78
C VAL A 337 -15.55 -3.10 -3.88
N ALA A 338 -14.47 -2.34 -3.85
CA ALA A 338 -14.49 -0.98 -3.33
C ALA A 338 -14.98 -0.03 -4.45
N ASN A 339 -15.74 1.01 -4.10
CA ASN A 339 -15.93 2.10 -5.05
C ASN A 339 -14.57 2.80 -5.25
N PRO A 340 -14.03 2.89 -6.48
CA PRO A 340 -12.72 3.50 -6.75
C PRO A 340 -12.73 5.04 -6.63
N MET A 341 -13.78 5.63 -6.06
CA MET A 341 -13.88 7.07 -5.89
C MET A 341 -12.83 7.54 -4.88
N PRO A 342 -11.90 8.44 -5.28
CA PRO A 342 -10.88 8.93 -4.38
C PRO A 342 -11.54 9.75 -3.28
N GLU A 343 -11.32 9.32 -2.05
CA GLU A 343 -11.58 10.12 -0.87
C GLU A 343 -10.53 11.25 -0.83
N LEU A 344 -10.92 12.38 -1.44
CA LEU A 344 -10.23 13.66 -1.58
C LEU A 344 -8.74 13.70 -1.18
N GLU A 345 -7.85 13.20 -2.03
CA GLU A 345 -6.51 13.80 -2.08
C GLU A 345 -6.62 15.03 -2.93
N SER A 346 -6.66 16.21 -2.29
CA SER A 346 -6.84 17.54 -2.88
C SER A 346 -6.69 17.55 -4.40
N VAL A 347 -7.78 17.24 -5.09
CA VAL A 347 -7.88 17.40 -6.53
C VAL A 347 -7.88 18.90 -6.71
N ASP A 348 -6.88 19.46 -7.41
CA ASP A 348 -7.06 20.80 -7.96
C ASP A 348 -8.40 20.74 -8.71
N GLU A 349 -9.35 21.61 -8.34
CA GLU A 349 -10.79 21.58 -8.71
C GLU A 349 -11.08 21.63 -10.22
N ASN A 350 -10.05 21.53 -11.07
CA ASN A 350 -10.11 21.68 -12.52
C ASN A 350 -10.00 20.37 -13.32
N GLU A 351 -9.92 19.19 -12.70
CA GLU A 351 -9.79 17.92 -13.45
C GLU A 351 -10.78 16.83 -12.99
N ALA A 352 -11.97 17.23 -12.58
CA ALA A 352 -13.08 16.31 -12.36
C ALA A 352 -13.74 15.84 -13.68
N GLU A 353 -13.03 15.65 -14.79
CA GLU A 353 -13.61 15.05 -16.01
C GLU A 353 -12.60 14.24 -16.82
N ASP A 354 -12.90 12.95 -17.02
CA ASP A 354 -13.20 12.34 -18.33
C ASP A 354 -13.39 10.83 -18.15
N PHE A 355 -14.65 10.39 -18.12
CA PHE A 355 -15.04 8.99 -18.21
C PHE A 355 -15.66 8.66 -19.58
N SER A 356 -15.58 9.58 -20.55
CA SER A 356 -16.37 9.53 -21.78
C SER A 356 -15.57 9.20 -23.05
N GLY A 357 -14.25 9.07 -22.98
CA GLY A 357 -13.41 8.84 -24.16
C GLY A 357 -12.78 7.45 -24.27
N ILE A 358 -13.56 6.36 -24.39
CA ILE A 358 -13.03 5.09 -24.93
C ILE A 358 -14.01 4.53 -25.98
N PRO A 359 -13.61 4.43 -27.26
CA PRO A 359 -14.43 3.79 -28.29
C PRO A 359 -14.43 2.27 -28.08
N GLY A 360 -15.61 1.67 -28.05
CA GLY A 360 -15.77 0.22 -28.00
C GLY A 360 -16.97 -0.27 -27.18
N ALA A 361 -18.14 0.35 -27.35
CA ALA A 361 -19.43 -0.22 -26.96
C ALA A 361 -20.56 0.58 -27.62
N ASP A 362 -20.73 0.46 -28.93
CA ASP A 362 -22.06 0.57 -29.52
C ASP A 362 -22.11 -0.28 -30.79
N GLU A 363 -22.94 -1.31 -30.75
CA GLU A 363 -23.78 -1.80 -31.85
C GLU A 363 -24.53 -3.03 -31.32
N THR A 364 -25.70 -2.80 -30.71
CA THR A 364 -26.90 -3.61 -30.97
C THR A 364 -28.12 -2.78 -30.60
N THR A 365 -28.59 -2.00 -31.58
CA THR A 365 -29.99 -1.61 -31.71
C THR A 365 -30.81 -2.85 -32.06
N GLY A 366 -31.92 -3.05 -31.36
CA GLY A 366 -32.97 -4.03 -31.66
C GLY A 366 -34.03 -3.91 -30.57
N GLU A 367 -34.90 -2.92 -30.70
CA GLU A 367 -36.28 -3.07 -31.18
C GLU A 367 -37.22 -3.36 -30.00
N SER A 368 -37.98 -2.33 -29.66
CA SER A 368 -39.09 -2.34 -28.71
C SER A 368 -40.32 -2.97 -29.35
N ASP A 369 -40.93 -3.94 -28.69
CA ASP A 369 -42.37 -4.21 -28.84
C ASP A 369 -42.97 -4.43 -27.45
N SER A 370 -43.79 -3.47 -27.04
CA SER A 370 -44.64 -3.51 -25.85
C SER A 370 -46.08 -3.53 -26.31
N ASP A 371 -46.65 -4.72 -26.44
CA ASP A 371 -48.09 -4.95 -26.54
C ASP A 371 -48.63 -5.33 -25.16
N GLU A 372 -49.21 -4.37 -24.46
CA GLU A 372 -50.09 -4.64 -23.31
C GLU A 372 -51.35 -3.78 -23.46
N SER A 373 -52.34 -4.34 -24.15
CA SER A 373 -53.67 -3.77 -24.31
C SER A 373 -54.54 -4.09 -23.08
N GLY A 374 -54.72 -3.09 -22.22
CA GLY A 374 -55.73 -3.06 -21.17
C GLY A 374 -56.94 -2.22 -21.60
N ASP A 375 -58.09 -2.90 -21.69
CA ASP A 375 -59.45 -2.37 -21.82
C ASP A 375 -59.77 -1.29 -20.77
N PRO A 376 -60.59 -0.27 -21.10
CA PRO A 376 -61.97 -0.35 -20.61
C PRO A 376 -63.02 0.20 -21.60
N GLY A 377 -64.17 -0.48 -21.67
CA GLY A 377 -65.45 0.11 -22.10
C GLY A 377 -65.87 1.32 -21.22
N PRO A 378 -67.03 1.98 -21.46
CA PRO A 378 -68.27 1.37 -21.96
C PRO A 378 -69.10 2.29 -22.92
N GLU A 379 -70.32 1.81 -23.18
CA GLU A 379 -71.56 2.56 -23.49
C GLU A 379 -72.05 2.65 -24.95
N GLU A 380 -73.29 2.14 -25.06
CA GLU A 380 -74.36 2.20 -26.09
C GLU A 380 -74.27 1.33 -27.36
#